data_AF-A0A6H9ZDH7-F1
#
_entry.id   AF-A0A6H9ZDH7-F1
#
_cell.length_a   1.000
_cell.length_b   1.000
_cell.length_c   1.000
_cell.angle_alpha   90.00
_cell.angle_beta   90.00
_cell.angle_gamma   90.00
#
_symmetry.space_group_name_H-M   'P 1'
#
loop_
_entity.id
_entity.type
_entity.pdbx_description
1 polymer ?
#
loop_
_entity_poly.entity_id
_entity_poly.type
_entity_poly.pdbx_seq_one_letter_code
_entity_poly.pdbx_strand_id
1 'polypeptide(L)'
;MNHPAQQQHAQGPAAPARIATVDDLREHLQWAVELEHATLPPYLCALYSLVPERNPEAVEVVAGVFVEEMIHLALAANLLNAVGGRPRLDTPRMLPPHPRRLPHGDPSLELSLLPFGAEALDMFLRLERPAPAGAPAEGDGYETIGQFYAAIEDGLRHLCDRLGERAVFRGDPARQVHAGHFRNTAGRLIAVDDLASALQALEEIVEQGEGLSRGEVWDGDRDVHHPGRDEVAHFYRFQELRAGRRYQRGDTPKSGPTGEAIRVDPAGVRPMRRNPRLADHAPGSAIRTAQEEFNHSYCAVLHLLEQAFNGSPRLLAVATGTMYGLKAQAQALMRMPDEDGTTAGPTFEYVPPELRRWSAGDGRRIAVLPDGPYLVYGGVPLKRKRKIVSAEDNALTWQTGDTLATEDTYALCRCGRSGTKPFCDGTHAVAGFDGTESADLRPYKELQHVHDGVGISAQRVGELCIHAAFCIGRTRPIAGMLADTGDSDVRSNVMGRIDHCPSGSYSYALERGGDPIEPDLPQAISVLEEENGLASALWVTGGVPVLRADGQPLETRNRMTLCRCGHSSGKPLCDGTHRKINFREDEPGLATGPVDDGITTEKERTP
;
A
#
# COMPACT_ATOMS: atom_id res chain seq x y z
N MET A 1 67.25 2.25 30.06
CA MET A 1 67.38 2.16 28.59
C MET A 1 66.00 2.42 28.02
N ASN A 2 65.86 3.57 27.38
CA ASN A 2 64.66 4.05 26.72
C ASN A 2 64.44 3.29 25.41
N HIS A 3 63.20 2.96 25.06
CA HIS A 3 62.64 3.06 23.70
C HIS A 3 61.11 3.15 23.78
N PRO A 4 60.45 3.88 22.85
CA PRO A 4 59.36 4.78 23.17
C PRO A 4 57.97 4.31 22.71
N ALA A 5 56.94 4.92 23.29
CA ALA A 5 55.56 4.85 22.87
C ALA A 5 55.39 5.38 21.42
N GLN A 6 54.79 4.58 20.54
CA GLN A 6 54.34 5.05 19.23
C GLN A 6 52.93 5.63 19.36
N GLN A 7 52.86 6.95 19.20
CA GLN A 7 51.64 7.69 18.94
C GLN A 7 51.00 7.19 17.65
N GLN A 8 49.77 6.70 17.74
CA GLN A 8 48.92 6.50 16.57
C GLN A 8 48.55 7.87 16.04
N HIS A 9 49.04 8.20 14.84
CA HIS A 9 48.63 9.36 14.08
C HIS A 9 47.11 9.30 13.87
N ALA A 10 46.42 10.33 14.36
CA ALA A 10 45.05 10.63 13.96
C ALA A 10 45.00 10.75 12.44
N GLN A 11 44.23 9.87 11.80
CA GLN A 11 43.87 10.02 10.40
C GLN A 11 43.00 11.28 10.28
N GLY A 12 43.40 12.21 9.40
CA GLY A 12 42.62 13.40 9.07
C GLY A 12 41.27 13.03 8.42
N PRO A 13 40.37 14.01 8.26
CA PRO A 13 39.03 13.77 7.71
C PRO A 13 39.13 13.12 6.32
N ALA A 14 38.39 12.04 6.13
CA ALA A 14 38.26 11.38 4.83
C ALA A 14 37.72 12.37 3.80
N ALA A 15 38.24 12.33 2.57
CA ALA A 15 37.68 13.11 1.46
C ALA A 15 36.20 12.74 1.25
N PRO A 16 35.34 13.68 0.82
CA PRO A 16 33.92 13.40 0.60
C PRO A 16 33.79 12.22 -0.37
N ALA A 17 32.92 11.26 -0.02
CA ALA A 17 32.76 10.02 -0.78
C ALA A 17 32.25 10.33 -2.20
N ARG A 18 33.17 10.39 -3.16
CA ARG A 18 32.83 10.63 -4.57
C ARG A 18 32.11 9.41 -5.13
N ILE A 19 30.90 9.59 -5.66
CA ILE A 19 30.17 8.56 -6.42
C ILE A 19 30.96 8.26 -7.71
N ALA A 20 31.74 7.17 -7.71
CA ALA A 20 32.69 6.85 -8.77
C ALA A 20 32.24 5.66 -9.62
N THR A 21 31.40 4.79 -9.06
CA THR A 21 30.86 3.60 -9.71
C THR A 21 29.33 3.59 -9.74
N VAL A 22 28.75 2.78 -10.63
CA VAL A 22 27.29 2.59 -10.66
C VAL A 22 26.78 1.93 -9.37
N ASP A 23 27.61 1.13 -8.69
CA ASP A 23 27.22 0.53 -7.41
C ASP A 23 27.25 1.56 -6.27
N ASP A 24 28.22 2.49 -6.27
CA ASP A 24 28.23 3.65 -5.36
C ASP A 24 26.95 4.48 -5.57
N LEU A 25 26.59 4.74 -6.84
CA LEU A 25 25.39 5.51 -7.17
C LEU A 25 24.11 4.82 -6.67
N ARG A 26 24.01 3.49 -6.83
CA ARG A 26 22.87 2.72 -6.32
C ARG A 26 22.79 2.75 -4.80
N GLU A 27 23.94 2.72 -4.13
CA GLU A 27 24.00 2.83 -2.68
C GLU A 27 23.48 4.21 -2.22
N HIS A 28 23.94 5.30 -2.83
CA HIS A 28 23.47 6.65 -2.50
C HIS A 28 21.99 6.84 -2.86
N LEU A 29 21.50 6.27 -3.95
CA LEU A 29 20.08 6.31 -4.28
C LEU A 29 19.22 5.48 -3.31
N GLN A 30 19.75 4.40 -2.73
CA GLN A 30 19.09 3.71 -1.62
C GLN A 30 19.13 4.54 -0.34
N TRP A 31 20.18 5.31 -0.10
CA TRP A 31 20.24 6.27 1.01
C TRP A 31 19.24 7.41 0.82
N ALA A 32 18.99 7.86 -0.42
CA ALA A 32 17.91 8.80 -0.74
C ALA A 32 16.54 8.22 -0.36
N VAL A 33 16.25 6.98 -0.74
CA VAL A 33 15.02 6.28 -0.29
C VAL A 33 14.93 6.21 1.25
N GLU A 34 16.05 5.95 1.94
CA GLU A 34 16.11 5.94 3.41
C GLU A 34 15.87 7.33 4.02
N LEU A 35 16.39 8.39 3.40
CA LEU A 35 16.25 9.79 3.80
C LEU A 35 14.80 10.24 3.67
N GLU A 36 14.21 10.16 2.47
CA GLU A 36 12.83 10.60 2.22
C GLU A 36 11.84 9.86 3.12
N HIS A 37 12.05 8.56 3.35
CA HIS A 37 11.21 7.83 4.29
C HIS A 37 11.41 8.27 5.75
N ALA A 38 12.62 8.69 6.15
CA ALA A 38 12.90 9.07 7.53
C ALA A 38 12.13 10.32 7.98
N THR A 39 11.72 11.17 7.04
CA THR A 39 10.96 12.40 7.29
C THR A 39 9.47 12.10 7.55
N LEU A 40 8.93 11.02 6.96
CA LEU A 40 7.50 10.70 6.99
C LEU A 40 6.93 10.44 8.40
N PRO A 41 7.52 9.58 9.27
CA PRO A 41 6.95 9.32 10.59
C PRO A 41 6.85 10.57 11.49
N PRO A 42 7.89 11.44 11.59
CA PRO A 42 7.76 12.72 12.28
C PRO A 42 6.64 13.62 11.73
N TYR A 43 6.52 13.78 10.41
CA TYR A 43 5.45 14.58 9.81
C TYR A 43 4.06 14.01 10.08
N LEU A 44 3.88 12.69 9.98
CA LEU A 44 2.62 12.03 10.29
C LEU A 44 2.21 12.20 11.75
N CYS A 45 3.16 12.10 12.69
CA CYS A 45 2.89 12.34 14.11
C CYS A 45 2.40 13.77 14.38
N ALA A 46 3.09 14.76 13.80
CA ALA A 46 2.66 16.15 13.93
C ALA A 46 1.30 16.38 13.27
N LEU A 47 1.13 15.94 12.02
CA LEU A 47 -0.10 16.09 11.24
C LEU A 47 -1.32 15.50 11.96
N TYR A 48 -1.24 14.26 12.44
CA TYR A 48 -2.40 13.58 13.04
C TYR A 48 -2.68 14.02 14.48
N SER A 49 -1.73 14.70 15.13
CA SER A 49 -1.99 15.35 16.41
C SER A 49 -2.87 16.61 16.28
N LEU A 50 -2.91 17.24 15.10
CA LEU A 50 -3.75 18.40 14.83
C LEU A 50 -5.23 18.01 14.75
N VAL A 51 -6.10 18.77 15.43
CA VAL A 51 -7.56 18.71 15.28
C VAL A 51 -7.96 19.56 14.08
N PRO A 52 -8.42 18.97 12.96
CA PRO A 52 -8.62 19.68 11.70
C PRO A 52 -9.59 20.87 11.80
N GLU A 53 -10.64 20.73 12.59
CA GLU A 53 -11.67 21.76 12.75
C GLU A 53 -11.14 23.02 13.49
N ARG A 54 -10.06 22.87 14.26
CA ARG A 54 -9.43 23.96 15.00
C ARG A 54 -8.19 24.52 14.31
N ASN A 55 -7.51 23.69 13.52
CA ASN A 55 -6.23 24.01 12.89
C ASN A 55 -6.21 23.67 11.39
N PRO A 56 -7.19 24.12 10.58
CA PRO A 56 -7.29 23.72 9.18
C PRO A 56 -6.06 24.13 8.36
N GLU A 57 -5.53 25.33 8.57
CA GLU A 57 -4.36 25.84 7.84
C GLU A 57 -3.08 25.06 8.15
N ALA A 58 -2.86 24.67 9.41
CA ALA A 58 -1.69 23.86 9.79
C ALA A 58 -1.81 22.43 9.25
N VAL A 59 -3.03 21.87 9.23
CA VAL A 59 -3.28 20.57 8.61
C VAL A 59 -2.98 20.61 7.12
N GLU A 60 -3.45 21.65 6.42
CA GLU A 60 -3.21 21.85 4.99
C GLU A 60 -1.71 21.91 4.68
N VAL A 61 -0.96 22.76 5.39
CA VAL A 61 0.49 22.91 5.19
C VAL A 61 1.25 21.61 5.45
N VAL A 62 1.04 20.98 6.61
CA VAL A 62 1.80 19.76 6.97
C VAL A 62 1.40 18.58 6.10
N ALA A 63 0.14 18.48 5.68
CA ALA A 63 -0.32 17.46 4.76
C ALA A 63 0.25 17.65 3.34
N GLY A 64 0.36 18.89 2.86
CA GLY A 64 0.99 19.22 1.58
C GLY A 64 2.43 18.74 1.51
N VAL A 65 3.25 19.13 2.50
CA VAL A 65 4.64 18.66 2.63
C VAL A 65 4.71 17.14 2.70
N PHE A 66 3.88 16.49 3.52
CA PHE A 66 3.87 15.03 3.60
C PHE A 66 3.59 14.33 2.25
N VAL A 67 2.70 14.89 1.42
CA VAL A 67 2.39 14.34 0.10
C VAL A 67 3.57 14.51 -0.86
N GLU A 68 4.26 15.64 -0.80
CA GLU A 68 5.46 15.91 -1.62
C GLU A 68 6.61 14.97 -1.22
N GLU A 69 6.84 14.74 0.07
CA GLU A 69 7.83 13.76 0.56
C GLU A 69 7.53 12.32 0.10
N MET A 70 6.25 11.96 -0.04
CA MET A 70 5.85 10.69 -0.65
C MET A 70 6.18 10.62 -2.14
N ILE A 71 6.11 11.74 -2.86
CA ILE A 71 6.56 11.86 -4.25
C ILE A 71 8.09 11.77 -4.32
N HIS A 72 8.81 12.42 -3.41
CA HIS A 72 10.27 12.34 -3.34
C HIS A 72 10.75 10.90 -3.14
N LEU A 73 10.14 10.17 -2.19
CA LEU A 73 10.39 8.75 -1.99
C LEU A 73 10.20 7.93 -3.28
N ALA A 74 9.14 8.22 -4.04
CA ALA A 74 8.86 7.54 -5.30
C ALA A 74 9.84 7.93 -6.42
N LEU A 75 10.26 9.19 -6.50
CA LEU A 75 11.28 9.68 -7.44
C LEU A 75 12.65 9.05 -7.15
N ALA A 76 13.06 9.01 -5.89
CA ALA A 76 14.28 8.32 -5.45
C ALA A 76 14.25 6.82 -5.82
N ALA A 77 13.10 6.17 -5.65
CA ALA A 77 12.90 4.79 -6.08
C ALA A 77 12.97 4.62 -7.61
N ASN A 78 12.39 5.54 -8.38
CA ASN A 78 12.48 5.55 -9.85
C ASN A 78 13.92 5.73 -10.34
N LEU A 79 14.68 6.65 -9.74
CA LEU A 79 16.11 6.87 -10.02
C LEU A 79 16.92 5.58 -9.74
N LEU A 80 16.71 4.95 -8.58
CA LEU A 80 17.40 3.70 -8.21
C LEU A 80 17.07 2.56 -9.19
N ASN A 81 15.80 2.43 -9.59
CA ASN A 81 15.39 1.46 -10.59
C ASN A 81 16.05 1.71 -11.95
N ALA A 82 16.10 2.98 -12.39
CA ALA A 82 16.62 3.37 -13.69
C ALA A 82 18.09 2.98 -13.88
N VAL A 83 18.88 3.04 -12.80
CA VAL A 83 20.30 2.60 -12.80
C VAL A 83 20.47 1.09 -12.56
N GLY A 84 19.37 0.33 -12.62
CA GLY A 84 19.31 -1.11 -12.45
C GLY A 84 19.49 -1.58 -11.00
N GLY A 85 19.20 -0.73 -10.03
CA GLY A 85 19.04 -1.11 -8.62
C GLY A 85 17.64 -1.68 -8.33
N ARG A 86 17.39 -1.95 -7.05
CA ARG A 86 16.09 -2.39 -6.53
C ARG A 86 15.84 -1.68 -5.20
N PRO A 87 14.88 -0.74 -5.11
CA PRO A 87 14.55 -0.07 -3.87
C PRO A 87 14.17 -1.07 -2.78
N ARG A 88 14.70 -0.90 -1.58
CA ARG A 88 14.30 -1.64 -0.39
C ARG A 88 13.65 -0.70 0.61
N LEU A 89 12.40 -0.98 0.95
CA LEU A 89 11.61 -0.23 1.93
C LEU A 89 11.16 -1.11 3.08
N ASP A 90 10.99 -2.40 2.85
CA ASP A 90 10.47 -3.33 3.85
C ASP A 90 11.59 -4.04 4.61
N THR A 91 12.46 -3.26 5.26
CA THR A 91 13.61 -3.79 5.99
C THR A 91 13.74 -3.15 7.37
N PRO A 92 14.31 -3.84 8.37
CA PRO A 92 14.51 -3.24 9.70
C PRO A 92 15.41 -2.00 9.66
N ARG A 93 16.26 -1.85 8.63
CA ARG A 93 17.10 -0.65 8.43
C ARG A 93 16.28 0.61 8.10
N MET A 94 15.09 0.47 7.52
CA MET A 94 14.22 1.61 7.23
C MET A 94 13.53 2.17 8.48
N LEU A 95 13.40 1.32 9.52
CA LEU A 95 12.69 1.63 10.77
C LEU A 95 13.55 1.41 12.03
N PRO A 96 14.73 2.08 12.16
CA PRO A 96 15.41 2.17 13.44
C PRO A 96 14.51 2.87 14.48
N PRO A 97 14.59 2.50 15.76
CA PRO A 97 13.78 3.09 16.83
C PRO A 97 13.98 4.60 16.96
N HIS A 98 12.91 5.31 17.31
CA HIS A 98 12.96 6.74 17.61
C HIS A 98 13.28 6.99 19.11
N PRO A 99 13.94 8.12 19.45
CA PRO A 99 14.50 9.07 18.51
C PRO A 99 15.73 8.51 17.76
N ARG A 100 15.91 8.91 16.51
CA ARG A 100 16.97 8.44 15.61
C ARG A 100 17.73 9.61 14.99
N ARG A 101 18.93 9.37 14.50
CA ARG A 101 19.64 10.39 13.70
C ARG A 101 19.12 10.40 12.26
N LEU A 102 19.29 11.54 11.59
CA LEU A 102 19.12 11.61 10.14
C LEU A 102 20.08 10.58 9.48
N PRO A 103 19.59 9.71 8.59
CA PRO A 103 20.47 8.77 7.91
C PRO A 103 21.48 9.52 7.04
N HIS A 104 22.77 9.18 7.12
CA HIS A 104 23.84 9.71 6.26
C HIS A 104 24.09 11.24 6.28
N GLY A 105 23.34 12.01 7.07
CA GLY A 105 23.52 13.47 7.20
C GLY A 105 24.11 13.90 8.55
N ASP A 106 23.94 15.18 8.88
CA ASP A 106 24.42 15.80 10.12
C ASP A 106 24.02 14.97 11.37
N PRO A 107 24.99 14.38 12.10
CA PRO A 107 24.71 13.54 13.25
C PRO A 107 24.12 14.31 14.44
N SER A 108 24.09 15.65 14.38
CA SER A 108 23.47 16.53 15.37
C SER A 108 21.95 16.68 15.19
N LEU A 109 21.40 16.25 14.05
CA LEU A 109 19.96 16.27 13.80
C LEU A 109 19.33 14.95 14.26
N GLU A 110 18.52 15.05 15.31
CA GLU A 110 17.74 13.95 15.86
C GLU A 110 16.28 14.07 15.40
N LEU A 111 15.77 13.00 14.81
CA LEU A 111 14.38 12.83 14.41
C LEU A 111 13.61 12.21 15.58
N SER A 112 12.70 12.98 16.16
CA SER A 112 11.78 12.55 17.22
C SER A 112 10.35 12.47 16.69
N LEU A 113 9.57 11.54 17.24
CA LEU A 113 8.11 11.49 17.06
C LEU A 113 7.46 12.44 18.07
N LEU A 114 6.95 13.56 17.57
CA LEU A 114 6.39 14.65 18.37
C LEU A 114 4.99 15.01 17.89
N PRO A 115 4.08 15.44 18.79
CA PRO A 115 2.90 16.17 18.35
C PRO A 115 3.31 17.50 17.72
N PHE A 116 2.40 18.11 16.97
CA PHE A 116 2.62 19.43 16.38
C PHE A 116 2.88 20.46 17.47
N GLY A 117 3.87 21.32 17.27
CA GLY A 117 4.25 22.33 18.23
C GLY A 117 5.61 22.95 17.90
N ALA A 118 6.08 23.84 18.76
CA ALA A 118 7.33 24.57 18.54
C ALA A 118 8.53 23.63 18.32
N GLU A 119 8.63 22.56 19.12
CA GLU A 119 9.74 21.61 19.00
C GLU A 119 9.71 20.81 17.69
N ALA A 120 8.53 20.36 17.26
CA ALA A 120 8.36 19.69 15.98
C ALA A 120 8.72 20.63 14.81
N LEU A 121 8.25 21.89 14.87
CA LEU A 121 8.56 22.91 13.85
C LEU A 121 10.07 23.23 13.80
N ASP A 122 10.74 23.33 14.94
CA ASP A 122 12.18 23.57 14.97
C ASP A 122 12.98 22.40 14.37
N MET A 123 12.52 21.16 14.59
CA MET A 123 13.08 19.99 13.94
C MET A 123 12.85 20.02 12.43
N PHE A 124 11.63 20.30 11.97
CA PHE A 124 11.29 20.39 10.54
C PHE A 124 12.08 21.49 9.83
N LEU A 125 12.26 22.64 10.48
CA LEU A 125 13.04 23.75 9.92
C LEU A 125 14.54 23.48 9.86
N ARG A 126 15.07 22.60 10.73
CA ARG A 126 16.45 22.12 10.62
C ARG A 126 16.60 21.10 9.51
N LEU A 127 15.60 20.24 9.34
CA LEU A 127 15.57 19.20 8.31
C LEU A 127 15.53 19.82 6.90
N GLU A 128 14.58 20.73 6.66
CA GLU A 128 14.36 21.37 5.36
C GLU A 128 15.28 22.55 5.07
N ARG A 129 16.29 22.78 5.91
CA ARG A 129 17.12 23.98 5.78
C ARG A 129 17.81 24.02 4.41
N PRO A 130 17.63 25.10 3.60
CA PRO A 130 18.25 25.21 2.30
C PRO A 130 19.77 25.19 2.36
N ALA A 131 20.41 24.60 1.35
CA ALA A 131 21.86 24.64 1.19
C ALA A 131 22.35 26.09 1.05
N PRO A 132 23.45 26.49 1.75
CA PRO A 132 24.09 27.76 1.50
C PRO A 132 24.50 27.91 0.02
N ALA A 133 24.41 29.13 -0.51
CA ALA A 133 24.86 29.39 -1.88
C ALA A 133 26.33 29.00 -2.06
N GLY A 134 26.59 28.05 -2.97
CA GLY A 134 27.94 27.53 -3.24
C GLY A 134 28.40 26.43 -2.28
N ALA A 135 27.52 25.90 -1.43
CA ALA A 135 27.82 24.72 -0.62
C ALA A 135 28.25 23.54 -1.51
N PRO A 136 29.29 22.78 -1.11
CA PRO A 136 29.77 21.64 -1.87
C PRO A 136 28.76 20.49 -1.83
N ALA A 137 28.78 19.67 -2.87
CA ALA A 137 28.08 18.39 -2.92
C ALA A 137 28.72 17.40 -1.92
N GLU A 138 27.90 16.75 -1.10
CA GLU A 138 28.34 15.81 -0.06
C GLU A 138 27.46 14.56 -0.05
N GLY A 139 28.01 13.41 -0.43
CA GLY A 139 27.27 12.14 -0.49
C GLY A 139 27.11 11.41 0.85
N ASP A 140 27.89 11.80 1.87
CA ASP A 140 27.86 11.27 3.24
C ASP A 140 28.28 12.39 4.20
N GLY A 141 27.63 12.48 5.36
CA GLY A 141 27.86 13.51 6.37
C GLY A 141 27.36 14.91 5.99
N TYR A 142 26.42 15.01 5.05
CA TYR A 142 25.90 16.28 4.53
C TYR A 142 25.16 17.13 5.59
N GLU A 143 25.20 18.45 5.45
CA GLU A 143 24.51 19.37 6.37
C GLU A 143 23.09 19.75 5.90
N THR A 144 22.80 19.64 4.59
CA THR A 144 21.47 19.86 4.00
C THR A 144 21.16 18.82 2.92
N ILE A 145 19.87 18.55 2.72
CA ILE A 145 19.36 17.58 1.74
C ILE A 145 19.80 17.94 0.31
N GLY A 146 19.84 19.24 -0.04
CA GLY A 146 20.31 19.71 -1.33
C GLY A 146 21.80 19.43 -1.61
N GLN A 147 22.67 19.36 -0.59
CA GLN A 147 24.06 18.94 -0.79
C GLN A 147 24.16 17.46 -1.15
N PHE A 148 23.30 16.64 -0.55
CA PHE A 148 23.23 15.21 -0.81
C PHE A 148 22.75 14.92 -2.23
N TYR A 149 21.67 15.57 -2.67
CA TYR A 149 21.19 15.41 -4.04
C TYR A 149 22.13 16.00 -5.08
N ALA A 150 22.85 17.08 -4.77
CA ALA A 150 23.92 17.58 -5.63
C ALA A 150 25.05 16.55 -5.84
N ALA A 151 25.37 15.73 -4.83
CA ALA A 151 26.35 14.66 -4.97
C ALA A 151 25.85 13.54 -5.89
N ILE A 152 24.57 13.19 -5.80
CA ILE A 152 23.92 12.22 -6.69
C ILE A 152 23.91 12.75 -8.13
N GLU A 153 23.59 14.03 -8.33
CA GLU A 153 23.63 14.70 -9.63
C GLU A 153 25.03 14.64 -10.26
N ASP A 154 26.05 15.05 -9.50
CA ASP A 154 27.45 15.01 -9.93
C ASP A 154 27.88 13.57 -10.28
N GLY A 155 27.45 12.59 -9.48
CA GLY A 155 27.68 11.17 -9.71
C GLY A 155 27.07 10.68 -11.03
N LEU A 156 25.80 11.01 -11.29
CA LEU A 156 25.09 10.67 -12.52
C LEU A 156 25.77 11.26 -13.75
N ARG A 157 26.08 12.57 -13.73
CA ARG A 157 26.78 13.26 -14.82
C ARG A 157 28.15 12.63 -15.08
N HIS A 158 28.94 12.43 -14.02
CA HIS A 158 30.27 11.84 -14.11
C HIS A 158 30.25 10.42 -14.71
N LEU A 159 29.30 9.58 -14.27
CA LEU A 159 29.16 8.22 -14.76
C LEU A 159 28.68 8.18 -16.21
N CYS A 160 27.75 9.06 -16.61
CA CYS A 160 27.28 9.16 -17.99
C CYS A 160 28.41 9.60 -18.93
N ASP A 161 29.21 10.59 -18.54
CA ASP A 161 30.36 11.05 -19.32
C ASP A 161 31.41 9.93 -19.49
N ARG A 162 31.62 9.12 -18.45
CA ARG A 162 32.66 8.08 -18.42
C ARG A 162 32.24 6.76 -19.08
N LEU A 163 31.00 6.33 -18.89
CA LEU A 163 30.49 5.01 -19.28
C LEU A 163 29.52 5.06 -20.46
N GLY A 164 28.96 6.23 -20.75
CA GLY A 164 27.81 6.39 -21.63
C GLY A 164 26.49 6.15 -20.90
N GLU A 165 25.49 6.95 -21.24
CA GLU A 165 24.16 6.96 -20.62
C GLU A 165 23.49 5.56 -20.60
N ARG A 166 23.54 4.82 -21.72
CA ARG A 166 22.96 3.47 -21.81
C ARG A 166 23.58 2.45 -20.85
N ALA A 167 24.82 2.67 -20.41
CA ALA A 167 25.49 1.78 -19.45
C ALA A 167 25.10 2.09 -17.99
N VAL A 168 24.72 3.34 -17.73
CA VAL A 168 24.22 3.84 -16.44
C VAL A 168 22.74 3.49 -16.30
N PHE A 169 21.91 3.92 -17.24
CA PHE A 169 20.48 3.69 -17.29
C PHE A 169 20.14 2.33 -17.91
N ARG A 170 20.36 1.28 -17.13
CA ARG A 170 20.18 -0.13 -17.52
C ARG A 170 19.02 -0.83 -16.79
N GLY A 171 18.20 -0.05 -16.10
CA GLY A 171 17.01 -0.51 -15.40
C GLY A 171 15.96 -1.11 -16.32
N ASP A 172 15.03 -1.85 -15.73
CA ASP A 172 13.85 -2.34 -16.43
C ASP A 172 12.78 -1.23 -16.45
N PRO A 173 12.40 -0.67 -17.63
CA PRO A 173 11.40 0.39 -17.70
C PRO A 173 10.03 -0.01 -17.12
N ALA A 174 9.71 -1.31 -17.06
CA ALA A 174 8.47 -1.78 -16.46
C ALA A 174 8.39 -1.57 -14.93
N ARG A 175 9.51 -1.22 -14.29
CA ARG A 175 9.56 -0.86 -12.86
C ARG A 175 9.36 0.63 -12.57
N GLN A 176 9.36 1.48 -13.60
CA GLN A 176 9.10 2.90 -13.40
C GLN A 176 7.65 3.11 -12.97
N VAL A 177 7.46 3.96 -11.95
CA VAL A 177 6.13 4.38 -11.51
C VAL A 177 5.77 5.70 -12.17
N HIS A 178 4.54 5.77 -12.67
CA HIS A 178 4.01 6.94 -13.36
C HIS A 178 2.95 7.67 -12.51
N ALA A 179 2.72 8.95 -12.81
CA ALA A 179 1.86 9.89 -12.07
C ALA A 179 0.36 9.53 -11.91
N GLY A 180 -0.07 8.29 -12.19
CA GLY A 180 -1.46 7.84 -12.14
C GLY A 180 -2.20 8.15 -10.83
N HIS A 181 -1.52 8.13 -9.68
CA HIS A 181 -2.10 8.35 -8.35
C HIS A 181 -1.90 9.76 -7.77
N PHE A 182 -1.00 10.55 -8.37
CA PHE A 182 -0.61 11.89 -7.88
C PHE A 182 -1.10 13.01 -8.82
N ARG A 183 -2.04 12.73 -9.75
CA ARG A 183 -2.45 13.70 -10.78
C ARG A 183 -3.07 14.98 -10.25
N ASN A 184 -3.59 14.96 -9.01
CA ASN A 184 -4.29 16.08 -8.38
C ASN A 184 -3.55 16.62 -7.16
N THR A 185 -2.27 16.27 -6.99
CA THR A 185 -1.41 16.78 -5.91
C THR A 185 -0.37 17.74 -6.50
N ALA A 186 0.21 18.62 -5.67
CA ALA A 186 1.41 19.36 -6.04
C ALA A 186 2.54 18.34 -6.33
N GLY A 187 3.43 18.66 -7.26
CA GLY A 187 4.51 17.79 -7.68
C GLY A 187 4.26 16.81 -8.84
N ARG A 188 5.34 16.44 -9.52
CA ARG A 188 5.35 15.60 -10.72
C ARG A 188 6.13 14.31 -10.50
N LEU A 189 5.44 13.18 -10.54
CA LEU A 189 6.10 11.87 -10.59
C LEU A 189 6.63 11.58 -12.00
N ILE A 190 7.95 11.66 -12.15
CA ILE A 190 8.69 11.50 -13.40
C ILE A 190 9.22 10.06 -13.50
N ALA A 191 8.95 9.41 -14.63
CA ALA A 191 9.63 8.16 -14.99
C ALA A 191 11.03 8.49 -15.50
N VAL A 192 12.03 7.77 -15.01
CA VAL A 192 13.44 8.01 -15.30
C VAL A 192 13.96 6.91 -16.23
N ASP A 193 14.31 7.32 -17.45
CA ASP A 193 14.82 6.42 -18.49
C ASP A 193 16.22 6.83 -18.99
N ASP A 194 16.64 8.06 -18.69
CA ASP A 194 17.86 8.70 -19.19
C ASP A 194 18.35 9.81 -18.24
N LEU A 195 19.48 10.45 -18.56
CA LEU A 195 20.06 11.50 -17.74
C LEU A 195 19.15 12.72 -17.67
N ALA A 196 18.51 13.09 -18.77
CA ALA A 196 17.65 14.27 -18.81
C ALA A 196 16.43 14.13 -17.88
N SER A 197 15.77 12.97 -17.89
CA SER A 197 14.67 12.63 -16.98
C SER A 197 15.14 12.44 -15.54
N ALA A 198 16.35 11.91 -15.32
CA ALA A 198 16.93 11.81 -13.98
C ALA A 198 17.19 13.19 -13.36
N LEU A 199 17.72 14.13 -14.15
CA LEU A 199 17.96 15.51 -13.69
C LEU A 199 16.66 16.23 -13.37
N GLN A 200 15.60 16.05 -14.18
CA GLN A 200 14.27 16.58 -13.86
C GLN A 200 13.70 16.01 -12.56
N ALA A 201 13.89 14.70 -12.32
CA ALA A 201 13.45 14.09 -11.06
C ALA A 201 14.21 14.63 -9.84
N LEU A 202 15.51 14.92 -9.97
CA LEU A 202 16.30 15.52 -8.90
C LEU A 202 15.94 17.00 -8.66
N GLU A 203 15.71 17.74 -9.74
CA GLU A 203 15.25 19.13 -9.71
C GLU A 203 13.93 19.22 -8.94
N GLU A 204 12.95 18.38 -9.28
CA GLU A 204 11.66 18.30 -8.58
C GLU A 204 11.82 18.11 -7.06
N ILE A 205 12.65 17.15 -6.62
CA ILE A 205 12.89 16.88 -5.19
C ILE A 205 13.50 18.10 -4.49
N VAL A 206 14.52 18.71 -5.10
CA VAL A 206 15.27 19.81 -4.48
C VAL A 206 14.46 21.11 -4.49
N GLU A 207 13.70 21.39 -5.55
CA GLU A 207 12.89 22.60 -5.67
C GLU A 207 11.74 22.62 -4.66
N GLN A 208 11.08 21.47 -4.42
CA GLN A 208 10.02 21.38 -3.42
C GLN A 208 10.55 21.50 -1.99
N GLY A 209 11.71 20.91 -1.68
CA GLY A 209 12.34 21.03 -0.36
C GLY A 209 12.93 22.43 -0.09
N GLU A 210 13.78 22.93 -1.00
CA GLU A 210 14.64 24.11 -0.79
C GLU A 210 14.30 25.35 -1.66
N GLY A 211 13.54 25.20 -2.77
CA GLY A 211 13.12 26.29 -3.69
C GLY A 211 13.86 26.36 -5.05
N LEU A 212 13.25 27.03 -6.04
CA LEU A 212 13.66 27.16 -7.46
C LEU A 212 15.09 27.69 -7.73
N SER A 213 15.65 28.40 -6.75
CA SER A 213 16.95 29.07 -6.85
C SER A 213 17.41 29.35 -5.43
N ARG A 214 18.68 29.06 -5.09
CA ARG A 214 19.30 29.24 -3.75
C ARG A 214 19.23 30.69 -3.21
N GLY A 215 18.02 31.18 -2.90
CA GLY A 215 17.68 32.59 -2.65
C GLY A 215 16.22 33.01 -2.89
N GLU A 216 15.36 32.18 -3.50
CA GLU A 216 13.91 32.41 -3.64
C GLU A 216 13.12 31.52 -2.68
N VAL A 217 11.92 31.97 -2.28
CA VAL A 217 11.06 31.20 -1.36
C VAL A 217 10.14 30.22 -2.09
N TRP A 218 9.99 30.39 -3.41
CA TRP A 218 8.99 29.71 -4.24
C TRP A 218 9.56 28.40 -4.79
N ASP A 219 8.71 27.37 -4.87
CA ASP A 219 9.05 26.04 -5.44
C ASP A 219 8.63 25.90 -6.91
N GLY A 220 7.88 26.88 -7.46
CA GLY A 220 7.45 26.89 -8.85
C GLY A 220 6.13 26.19 -9.13
N ASP A 221 5.56 25.53 -8.13
CA ASP A 221 4.23 24.96 -8.18
C ASP A 221 3.15 25.97 -7.79
N ARG A 222 1.90 25.58 -8.06
CA ARG A 222 0.71 26.33 -7.64
C ARG A 222 0.04 25.58 -6.51
N ASP A 223 -0.34 26.34 -5.50
CA ASP A 223 -1.13 25.84 -4.38
C ASP A 223 -2.40 25.15 -4.91
N VAL A 224 -2.50 23.85 -4.63
CA VAL A 224 -3.60 22.98 -5.09
C VAL A 224 -4.95 23.41 -4.50
N HIS A 225 -4.94 23.90 -3.26
CA HIS A 225 -6.14 24.37 -2.56
C HIS A 225 -6.50 25.80 -2.97
N HIS A 226 -5.52 26.58 -3.41
CA HIS A 226 -5.68 27.97 -3.83
C HIS A 226 -4.94 28.25 -5.15
N PRO A 227 -5.49 27.88 -6.32
CA PRO A 227 -4.80 27.94 -7.62
C PRO A 227 -4.33 29.34 -8.09
N GLY A 228 -4.73 30.39 -7.38
CA GLY A 228 -4.28 31.76 -7.56
C GLY A 228 -3.04 32.13 -6.73
N ARG A 229 -2.50 31.21 -5.92
CA ARG A 229 -1.31 31.38 -5.08
C ARG A 229 -0.17 30.53 -5.66
N ASP A 230 1.03 31.10 -5.61
CA ASP A 230 2.26 30.36 -5.88
C ASP A 230 2.65 29.63 -4.58
N GLU A 231 3.22 28.44 -4.69
CA GLU A 231 3.61 27.62 -3.53
C GLU A 231 5.06 27.91 -3.13
N VAL A 232 5.34 27.83 -1.82
CA VAL A 232 6.69 28.05 -1.26
C VAL A 232 7.30 26.72 -0.88
N ALA A 233 8.62 26.60 -0.94
CA ALA A 233 9.30 25.36 -0.57
C ALA A 233 9.07 24.97 0.90
N HIS A 234 9.29 23.70 1.25
CA HIS A 234 8.94 23.11 2.55
C HIS A 234 9.45 23.92 3.74
N PHE A 235 10.71 24.33 3.71
CA PHE A 235 11.30 25.18 4.75
C PHE A 235 10.47 26.43 5.02
N TYR A 236 10.05 27.09 3.95
CA TYR A 236 9.30 28.33 4.02
C TYR A 236 7.88 28.06 4.49
N ARG A 237 7.22 26.96 4.09
CA ARG A 237 5.92 26.57 4.64
C ARG A 237 5.96 26.36 6.15
N PHE A 238 6.99 25.67 6.67
CA PHE A 238 7.16 25.54 8.12
C PHE A 238 7.51 26.87 8.81
N GLN A 239 8.20 27.77 8.11
CA GLN A 239 8.47 29.11 8.62
C GLN A 239 7.20 29.95 8.70
N GLU A 240 6.26 29.80 7.77
CA GLU A 240 4.95 30.45 7.82
C GLU A 240 4.18 30.03 9.09
N LEU A 241 4.16 28.72 9.39
CA LEU A 241 3.55 28.20 10.62
C LEU A 241 4.22 28.75 11.88
N ARG A 242 5.55 28.83 11.89
CA ARG A 242 6.29 29.40 13.03
C ARG A 242 6.06 30.90 13.19
N ALA A 243 5.94 31.63 12.09
CA ALA A 243 5.71 33.08 12.10
C ALA A 243 4.22 33.45 12.28
N GLY A 244 3.31 32.49 12.09
CA GLY A 244 1.87 32.73 12.05
C GLY A 244 1.44 33.61 10.87
N ARG A 245 2.14 33.53 9.74
CA ARG A 245 1.92 34.38 8.56
C ARG A 245 2.43 33.73 7.27
N ARG A 246 1.70 33.92 6.17
CA ARG A 246 2.04 33.44 4.82
C ARG A 246 3.03 34.37 4.12
N TYR A 247 3.83 33.80 3.23
CA TYR A 247 4.59 34.52 2.23
C TYR A 247 3.65 35.11 1.16
N GLN A 248 4.05 36.24 0.61
CA GLN A 248 3.39 36.85 -0.56
C GLN A 248 4.42 37.33 -1.57
N ARG A 249 4.00 37.52 -2.83
CA ARG A 249 4.89 37.99 -3.90
C ARG A 249 5.65 39.26 -3.48
N GLY A 250 6.97 39.22 -3.60
CA GLY A 250 7.88 40.29 -3.17
C GLY A 250 8.58 40.02 -1.84
N ASP A 251 8.09 39.07 -1.05
CA ASP A 251 8.84 38.56 0.11
C ASP A 251 10.08 37.78 -0.34
N THR A 252 11.07 37.73 0.54
CA THR A 252 12.36 37.07 0.36
C THR A 252 12.69 36.26 1.62
N PRO A 253 13.66 35.32 1.55
CA PRO A 253 14.10 34.60 2.75
C PRO A 253 14.56 35.53 3.90
N LYS A 254 15.05 36.73 3.56
CA LYS A 254 15.51 37.73 4.54
C LYS A 254 14.39 38.58 5.12
N SER A 255 13.37 38.93 4.33
CA SER A 255 12.23 39.70 4.84
C SER A 255 11.32 38.85 5.72
N GLY A 256 11.24 37.55 5.43
CA GLY A 256 10.24 36.67 6.02
C GLY A 256 8.83 36.94 5.45
N PRO A 257 7.83 36.21 5.97
CA PRO A 257 6.46 36.28 5.46
C PRO A 257 5.73 37.55 5.93
N THR A 258 5.15 38.30 4.99
CA THR A 258 4.39 39.54 5.28
C THR A 258 2.91 39.47 4.89
N GLY A 259 2.46 38.33 4.37
CA GLY A 259 1.10 38.11 3.88
C GLY A 259 0.06 37.81 4.96
N GLU A 260 -0.93 37.00 4.58
CA GLU A 260 -2.08 36.65 5.42
C GLU A 260 -1.66 35.95 6.72
N ALA A 261 -2.35 36.24 7.83
CA ALA A 261 -2.06 35.60 9.11
C ALA A 261 -2.55 34.15 9.12
N ILE A 262 -1.71 33.24 9.60
CA ILE A 262 -2.06 31.83 9.86
C ILE A 262 -2.40 31.68 11.34
N ARG A 263 -3.54 31.09 11.65
CA ARG A 263 -3.94 30.83 13.04
C ARG A 263 -3.70 29.37 13.41
N VAL A 264 -2.91 29.19 14.46
CA VAL A 264 -2.76 27.90 15.15
C VAL A 264 -3.35 28.03 16.54
N ASP A 265 -4.31 27.18 16.85
CA ASP A 265 -4.91 27.00 18.17
C ASP A 265 -4.20 25.86 18.92
N PRO A 266 -3.39 26.16 19.95
CA PRO A 266 -2.66 25.15 20.70
C PRO A 266 -3.55 24.14 21.42
N ALA A 267 -4.78 24.52 21.79
CA ALA A 267 -5.72 23.59 22.41
C ALA A 267 -6.35 22.62 21.39
N GLY A 268 -6.20 22.90 20.09
CA GLY A 268 -6.53 21.99 19.00
C GLY A 268 -5.38 21.05 18.63
N VAL A 269 -4.41 20.84 19.51
CA VAL A 269 -3.34 19.86 19.36
C VAL A 269 -3.49 18.78 20.42
N ARG A 270 -3.49 17.52 20.01
CA ARG A 270 -3.54 16.36 20.90
C ARG A 270 -2.18 16.18 21.58
N PRO A 271 -2.13 15.99 22.90
CA PRO A 271 -0.88 15.86 23.64
C PRO A 271 -0.30 14.45 23.48
N MET A 272 0.11 14.07 22.26
CA MET A 272 0.71 12.77 21.99
C MET A 272 1.98 12.60 22.83
N ARG A 273 2.16 11.42 23.45
CA ARG A 273 3.39 11.02 24.13
C ARG A 273 4.58 11.19 23.17
N ARG A 274 5.67 11.77 23.67
CA ARG A 274 6.93 11.88 22.94
C ARG A 274 7.54 10.50 22.69
N ASN A 275 8.02 10.24 21.47
CA ASN A 275 8.77 9.03 21.11
C ASN A 275 8.16 7.74 21.68
N PRO A 276 6.87 7.48 21.42
CA PRO A 276 6.17 6.34 22.01
C PRO A 276 6.79 5.03 21.52
N ARG A 277 6.89 4.04 22.41
CA ARG A 277 7.40 2.70 22.12
C ARG A 277 6.43 1.64 22.63
N LEU A 278 6.41 0.47 22.01
CA LEU A 278 5.62 -0.68 22.47
C LEU A 278 5.99 -1.07 23.91
N ALA A 279 7.27 -0.92 24.27
CA ALA A 279 7.76 -1.24 25.59
C ALA A 279 7.26 -0.29 26.70
N ASP A 280 6.71 0.88 26.33
CA ASP A 280 6.14 1.83 27.31
C ASP A 280 4.81 1.31 27.88
N HIS A 281 4.16 0.34 27.22
CA HIS A 281 2.87 -0.21 27.62
C HIS A 281 2.92 -1.73 27.83
N ALA A 282 2.21 -2.23 28.84
CA ALA A 282 2.19 -3.66 29.16
C ALA A 282 1.58 -4.50 28.01
N PRO A 283 2.11 -5.70 27.71
CA PRO A 283 1.51 -6.63 26.75
C PRO A 283 0.03 -6.89 27.05
N GLY A 284 -0.80 -6.87 26.00
CA GLY A 284 -2.26 -7.06 26.12
C GLY A 284 -3.04 -5.83 26.59
N SER A 285 -2.39 -4.71 26.92
CA SER A 285 -3.09 -3.44 27.12
C SER A 285 -3.75 -2.95 25.83
N ALA A 286 -4.81 -2.15 25.95
CA ALA A 286 -5.52 -1.61 24.79
C ALA A 286 -4.60 -0.74 23.92
N ILE A 287 -3.76 0.11 24.53
CA ILE A 287 -2.81 0.96 23.81
C ILE A 287 -1.82 0.10 23.02
N ARG A 288 -1.17 -0.85 23.70
CA ARG A 288 -0.18 -1.72 23.05
C ARG A 288 -0.78 -2.52 21.89
N THR A 289 -1.98 -3.06 22.07
CA THR A 289 -2.68 -3.80 21.00
C THR A 289 -2.92 -2.92 19.78
N ALA A 290 -3.34 -1.67 19.99
CA ALA A 290 -3.54 -0.71 18.90
C ALA A 290 -2.22 -0.27 18.24
N GLN A 291 -1.13 -0.14 19.00
CA GLN A 291 0.20 0.17 18.45
C GLN A 291 0.77 -1.00 17.64
N GLU A 292 0.59 -2.25 18.11
CA GLU A 292 0.99 -3.45 17.38
C GLU A 292 0.25 -3.52 16.03
N GLU A 293 -1.07 -3.30 16.02
CA GLU A 293 -1.85 -3.27 14.77
C GLU A 293 -1.45 -2.10 13.84
N PHE A 294 -1.10 -0.94 14.40
CA PHE A 294 -0.55 0.17 13.62
C PHE A 294 0.80 -0.21 12.97
N ASN A 295 1.72 -0.79 13.74
CA ASN A 295 3.05 -1.19 13.23
C ASN A 295 2.94 -2.28 12.16
N HIS A 296 2.02 -3.22 12.35
CA HIS A 296 1.62 -4.20 11.33
C HIS A 296 1.18 -3.48 10.05
N SER A 297 0.23 -2.56 10.15
CA SER A 297 -0.31 -1.83 9.00
C SER A 297 0.74 -0.96 8.31
N TYR A 298 1.64 -0.32 9.07
CA TYR A 298 2.74 0.47 8.51
C TYR A 298 3.73 -0.40 7.72
N CYS A 299 4.12 -1.56 8.26
CA CYS A 299 4.96 -2.52 7.52
C CYS A 299 4.24 -3.08 6.28
N ALA A 300 2.90 -3.18 6.29
CA ALA A 300 2.14 -3.54 5.09
C ALA A 300 2.27 -2.48 4.00
N VAL A 301 2.21 -1.19 4.37
CA VAL A 301 2.46 -0.07 3.43
C VAL A 301 3.87 -0.16 2.84
N LEU A 302 4.90 -0.35 3.68
CA LEU A 302 6.29 -0.47 3.19
C LEU A 302 6.48 -1.65 2.24
N HIS A 303 5.90 -2.80 2.57
CA HIS A 303 5.90 -3.97 1.69
C HIS A 303 5.21 -3.69 0.35
N LEU A 304 4.02 -3.07 0.36
CA LEU A 304 3.29 -2.74 -0.86
C LEU A 304 4.05 -1.73 -1.73
N LEU A 305 4.67 -0.71 -1.12
CA LEU A 305 5.52 0.25 -1.82
C LEU A 305 6.76 -0.43 -2.42
N GLU A 306 7.43 -1.30 -1.66
CA GLU A 306 8.57 -2.06 -2.17
C GLU A 306 8.18 -2.93 -3.37
N GLN A 307 7.05 -3.63 -3.31
CA GLN A 307 6.56 -4.41 -4.46
C GLN A 307 6.19 -3.49 -5.64
N ALA A 308 5.56 -2.35 -5.37
CA ALA A 308 5.20 -1.38 -6.39
C ALA A 308 6.42 -0.87 -7.15
N PHE A 309 7.46 -0.46 -6.42
CA PHE A 309 8.71 0.00 -7.00
C PHE A 309 9.55 -1.11 -7.63
N ASN A 310 9.31 -2.39 -7.32
CA ASN A 310 10.09 -3.50 -7.88
C ASN A 310 9.39 -4.29 -8.99
N GLY A 311 8.40 -3.70 -9.65
CA GLY A 311 7.76 -4.27 -10.86
C GLY A 311 6.29 -4.62 -10.71
N SER A 312 5.63 -4.13 -9.65
CA SER A 312 4.18 -4.25 -9.47
C SER A 312 3.49 -2.89 -9.31
N PRO A 313 3.68 -1.92 -10.22
CA PRO A 313 3.33 -0.50 -10.00
C PRO A 313 1.86 -0.25 -9.66
N ARG A 314 0.94 -1.14 -10.08
CA ARG A 314 -0.49 -1.08 -9.69
C ARG A 314 -0.73 -1.20 -8.19
N LEU A 315 0.22 -1.77 -7.43
CA LEU A 315 0.13 -1.86 -5.97
C LEU A 315 0.30 -0.51 -5.29
N LEU A 316 0.78 0.53 -5.98
CA LEU A 316 0.85 1.88 -5.41
C LEU A 316 -0.55 2.37 -4.98
N ALA A 317 -1.57 2.14 -5.80
CA ALA A 317 -2.97 2.45 -5.47
C ALA A 317 -3.42 1.76 -4.16
N VAL A 318 -2.98 0.52 -3.97
CA VAL A 318 -3.31 -0.29 -2.80
C VAL A 318 -2.57 0.25 -1.57
N ALA A 319 -1.28 0.59 -1.71
CA ALA A 319 -0.49 1.21 -0.65
C ALA A 319 -1.12 2.52 -0.18
N THR A 320 -1.49 3.41 -1.11
CA THR A 320 -2.22 4.65 -0.81
C THR A 320 -3.55 4.38 -0.11
N GLY A 321 -4.30 3.37 -0.56
CA GLY A 321 -5.50 2.90 0.14
C GLY A 321 -5.24 2.49 1.59
N THR A 322 -4.18 1.71 1.83
CA THR A 322 -3.77 1.27 3.17
C THR A 322 -3.34 2.45 4.06
N MET A 323 -2.74 3.51 3.50
CA MET A 323 -2.39 4.72 4.25
C MET A 323 -3.62 5.43 4.86
N TYR A 324 -4.79 5.39 4.22
CA TYR A 324 -6.02 5.94 4.84
C TYR A 324 -6.44 5.18 6.10
N GLY A 325 -6.31 3.85 6.10
CA GLY A 325 -6.53 3.03 7.30
C GLY A 325 -5.53 3.36 8.40
N LEU A 326 -4.27 3.58 8.02
CA LEU A 326 -3.19 3.98 8.92
C LEU A 326 -3.45 5.32 9.60
N LYS A 327 -3.99 6.30 8.87
CA LYS A 327 -4.48 7.58 9.43
C LYS A 327 -5.51 7.35 10.53
N ALA A 328 -6.51 6.51 10.28
CA ALA A 328 -7.57 6.23 11.25
C ALA A 328 -7.01 5.57 12.53
N GLN A 329 -6.08 4.63 12.38
CA GLN A 329 -5.38 3.98 13.51
C GLN A 329 -4.55 4.97 14.32
N ALA A 330 -3.75 5.82 13.66
CA ALA A 330 -2.95 6.84 14.33
C ALA A 330 -3.81 7.84 15.11
N GLN A 331 -4.87 8.35 14.49
CA GLN A 331 -5.80 9.26 15.15
C GLN A 331 -6.56 8.60 16.31
N ALA A 332 -6.83 7.29 16.23
CA ALA A 332 -7.42 6.51 17.32
C ALA A 332 -6.44 6.39 18.49
N LEU A 333 -5.17 6.06 18.24
CA LEU A 333 -4.12 6.05 19.27
C LEU A 333 -4.04 7.40 19.98
N MET A 334 -4.01 8.51 19.23
CA MET A 334 -3.97 9.87 19.79
C MET A 334 -5.29 10.33 20.43
N ARG A 335 -6.33 9.48 20.53
CA ARG A 335 -7.51 9.68 21.39
C ARG A 335 -7.41 8.89 22.70
N MET A 336 -6.53 7.89 22.77
CA MET A 336 -6.41 7.02 23.94
C MET A 336 -5.62 7.77 25.01
N PRO A 337 -6.21 8.00 26.20
CA PRO A 337 -5.48 8.60 27.31
C PRO A 337 -4.32 7.70 27.72
N ASP A 338 -3.16 8.31 27.94
CA ASP A 338 -1.95 7.67 28.46
C ASP A 338 -1.56 8.34 29.80
N GLU A 339 -0.42 7.94 30.35
CA GLU A 339 0.14 8.51 31.58
C GLU A 339 0.43 10.02 31.45
N ASP A 340 0.51 10.70 32.60
CA ASP A 340 0.88 12.12 32.74
C ASP A 340 0.04 13.12 31.91
N GLY A 341 -1.22 12.77 31.62
CA GLY A 341 -2.13 13.61 30.84
C GLY A 341 -1.79 13.67 29.35
N THR A 342 -0.93 12.76 28.88
CA THR A 342 -0.65 12.57 27.45
C THR A 342 -1.66 11.62 26.81
N THR A 343 -1.54 11.44 25.50
CA THR A 343 -2.26 10.43 24.72
C THR A 343 -1.27 9.49 24.07
N ALA A 344 -1.71 8.26 23.77
CA ALA A 344 -0.87 7.32 23.06
C ALA A 344 -0.52 7.83 21.65
N GLY A 345 0.52 7.26 21.05
CA GLY A 345 0.95 7.61 19.70
C GLY A 345 1.44 6.41 18.91
N PRO A 346 1.56 6.55 17.58
CA PRO A 346 2.12 5.52 16.73
C PRO A 346 3.62 5.35 16.96
N THR A 347 4.10 4.11 16.98
CA THR A 347 5.48 3.79 17.38
C THR A 347 6.42 3.54 16.19
N PHE A 348 5.87 3.16 15.04
CA PHE A 348 6.62 2.82 13.81
C PHE A 348 7.72 1.76 14.04
N GLU A 349 7.50 0.81 14.95
CA GLU A 349 8.46 -0.28 15.15
C GLU A 349 8.33 -1.34 14.05
N TYR A 350 9.47 -1.83 13.55
CA TYR A 350 9.49 -2.83 12.49
C TYR A 350 8.93 -4.17 12.99
N VAL A 351 7.97 -4.72 12.25
CA VAL A 351 7.48 -6.08 12.45
C VAL A 351 8.20 -6.99 11.46
N PRO A 352 8.94 -8.03 11.85
CA PRO A 352 9.54 -8.98 10.91
C PRO A 352 8.52 -9.72 10.05
N PRO A 353 8.81 -10.04 8.77
CA PRO A 353 7.88 -10.72 7.86
C PRO A 353 7.24 -12.01 8.40
N GLU A 354 7.99 -12.78 9.20
CA GLU A 354 7.53 -14.02 9.85
C GLU A 354 6.46 -13.78 10.93
N LEU A 355 6.34 -12.56 11.44
CA LEU A 355 5.31 -12.15 12.40
C LEU A 355 4.13 -11.41 11.73
N ARG A 356 4.14 -11.30 10.39
CA ARG A 356 3.10 -10.60 9.64
C ARG A 356 2.09 -11.56 9.05
N ARG A 357 0.87 -11.07 8.95
CA ARG A 357 -0.29 -11.86 8.52
C ARG A 357 -0.37 -12.01 6.99
N TRP A 358 0.27 -11.12 6.22
CA TRP A 358 0.14 -11.04 4.75
C TRP A 358 1.42 -11.31 3.94
N SER A 359 2.60 -11.39 4.57
CA SER A 359 3.88 -11.52 3.86
C SER A 359 4.59 -12.86 4.04
N ALA A 360 4.07 -13.81 4.83
CA ALA A 360 4.73 -15.09 5.07
C ALA A 360 4.83 -15.98 3.80
N GLY A 361 6.03 -16.49 3.51
CA GLY A 361 6.33 -17.53 2.51
C GLY A 361 6.79 -17.03 1.13
N ASP A 362 7.49 -17.90 0.39
CA ASP A 362 8.12 -17.56 -0.91
C ASP A 362 7.38 -18.16 -2.12
N GLY A 363 6.21 -18.77 -1.90
CA GLY A 363 5.45 -19.49 -2.92
C GLY A 363 4.22 -18.76 -3.47
N ARG A 364 3.60 -19.38 -4.47
CA ARG A 364 2.28 -19.01 -5.00
C ARG A 364 1.23 -19.09 -3.90
N ARG A 365 0.57 -17.97 -3.62
CA ARG A 365 -0.44 -17.88 -2.56
C ARG A 365 -1.30 -16.64 -2.74
N ILE A 366 -2.37 -16.57 -1.97
CA ILE A 366 -3.23 -15.40 -1.83
C ILE A 366 -3.22 -15.00 -0.35
N ALA A 367 -3.05 -13.72 -0.05
CA ALA A 367 -3.23 -13.17 1.29
C ALA A 367 -4.38 -12.16 1.29
N VAL A 368 -5.23 -12.23 2.31
CA VAL A 368 -6.30 -11.26 2.53
C VAL A 368 -5.75 -10.06 3.30
N LEU A 369 -5.77 -8.87 2.70
CA LEU A 369 -5.47 -7.65 3.44
C LEU A 369 -6.70 -7.23 4.26
N PRO A 370 -6.57 -6.90 5.57
CA PRO A 370 -7.66 -6.35 6.37
C PRO A 370 -8.37 -5.21 5.65
N ASP A 371 -9.70 -5.28 5.55
CA ASP A 371 -10.55 -4.29 4.84
C ASP A 371 -10.09 -3.92 3.42
N GLY A 372 -9.24 -4.76 2.83
CA GLY A 372 -8.54 -4.49 1.58
C GLY A 372 -8.69 -5.61 0.55
N PRO A 373 -7.85 -5.60 -0.49
CA PRO A 373 -7.90 -6.58 -1.57
C PRO A 373 -7.34 -7.95 -1.18
N TYR A 374 -7.41 -8.87 -2.13
CA TYR A 374 -6.59 -10.08 -2.13
C TYR A 374 -5.24 -9.76 -2.77
N LEU A 375 -4.14 -9.95 -2.04
CA LEU A 375 -2.79 -9.89 -2.60
C LEU A 375 -2.41 -11.29 -3.12
N VAL A 376 -2.09 -11.38 -4.40
CA VAL A 376 -1.70 -12.62 -5.06
C VAL A 376 -0.21 -12.58 -5.34
N TYR A 377 0.51 -13.61 -4.89
CA TYR A 377 1.97 -13.69 -4.99
C TYR A 377 2.41 -14.85 -5.89
N GLY A 378 3.61 -14.75 -6.44
CA GLY A 378 4.29 -15.85 -7.14
C GLY A 378 3.81 -16.07 -8.58
N GLY A 379 3.25 -15.04 -9.22
CA GLY A 379 2.83 -15.09 -10.62
C GLY A 379 1.76 -16.15 -10.88
N VAL A 380 0.75 -16.25 -10.00
CA VAL A 380 -0.40 -17.13 -10.24
C VAL A 380 -1.15 -16.65 -11.48
N PRO A 381 -1.37 -17.50 -12.51
CA PRO A 381 -2.06 -17.06 -13.72
C PRO A 381 -3.50 -16.59 -13.46
N LEU A 382 -3.87 -15.44 -14.04
CA LEU A 382 -5.22 -14.87 -13.95
C LEU A 382 -5.94 -14.98 -15.30
N LYS A 383 -7.15 -15.56 -15.32
CA LYS A 383 -7.93 -15.78 -16.56
C LYS A 383 -9.39 -15.37 -16.39
N ARG A 384 -10.09 -15.11 -17.49
CA ARG A 384 -11.55 -14.99 -17.54
C ARG A 384 -12.18 -16.37 -17.77
N LYS A 385 -13.30 -16.66 -17.09
CA LYS A 385 -14.13 -17.84 -17.41
C LYS A 385 -15.60 -17.46 -17.45
N ARG A 386 -16.28 -17.85 -18.54
CA ARG A 386 -17.70 -17.59 -18.76
C ARG A 386 -18.52 -18.87 -18.64
N LYS A 387 -19.66 -18.79 -17.96
CA LYS A 387 -20.63 -19.90 -17.90
C LYS A 387 -21.35 -20.04 -19.23
N ILE A 388 -21.31 -21.23 -19.82
CA ILE A 388 -22.11 -21.57 -21.00
C ILE A 388 -23.41 -22.23 -20.56
N VAL A 389 -24.52 -21.74 -21.09
CA VAL A 389 -25.87 -22.27 -20.84
C VAL A 389 -26.51 -22.77 -22.13
N SER A 390 -27.46 -23.70 -22.00
CA SER A 390 -28.34 -24.13 -23.11
C SER A 390 -29.37 -23.05 -23.45
N ALA A 391 -30.15 -23.27 -24.51
CA ALA A 391 -31.31 -22.45 -24.84
C ALA A 391 -32.37 -22.41 -23.72
N GLU A 392 -32.46 -23.44 -22.87
CA GLU A 392 -33.34 -23.45 -21.69
C GLU A 392 -32.59 -23.06 -20.39
N ASP A 393 -31.55 -22.23 -20.48
CA ASP A 393 -30.75 -21.68 -19.36
C ASP A 393 -30.04 -22.68 -18.43
N ASN A 394 -30.00 -23.95 -18.81
CA ASN A 394 -29.27 -24.97 -18.06
C ASN A 394 -27.75 -24.79 -18.19
N ALA A 395 -27.03 -24.78 -17.07
CA ALA A 395 -25.57 -24.71 -17.05
C ALA A 395 -24.93 -25.94 -17.71
N LEU A 396 -24.05 -25.72 -18.69
CA LEU A 396 -23.40 -26.76 -19.49
C LEU A 396 -21.92 -26.91 -19.14
N THR A 397 -21.13 -25.84 -19.24
CA THR A 397 -19.69 -25.86 -18.92
C THR A 397 -19.15 -24.45 -18.63
N TRP A 398 -17.88 -24.38 -18.21
CA TRP A 398 -17.10 -23.14 -18.17
C TRP A 398 -16.25 -23.01 -19.42
N GLN A 399 -16.42 -21.93 -20.17
CA GLN A 399 -15.54 -21.57 -21.27
C GLN A 399 -14.38 -20.71 -20.75
N THR A 400 -13.15 -21.12 -21.03
CA THR A 400 -11.96 -20.30 -20.74
C THR A 400 -11.85 -19.20 -21.78
N GLY A 401 -11.81 -17.96 -21.30
CA GLY A 401 -11.59 -16.76 -22.11
C GLY A 401 -10.16 -16.25 -21.96
N ASP A 402 -10.02 -14.93 -22.05
CA ASP A 402 -8.72 -14.27 -22.10
C ASP A 402 -7.89 -14.46 -20.83
N THR A 403 -6.57 -14.53 -21.02
CA THR A 403 -5.61 -14.40 -19.92
C THR A 403 -5.39 -12.91 -19.65
N LEU A 404 -5.52 -12.52 -18.39
CA LEU A 404 -5.32 -11.14 -17.96
C LEU A 404 -3.84 -10.93 -17.63
N ALA A 405 -3.25 -9.85 -18.14
CA ALA A 405 -1.87 -9.49 -17.83
C ALA A 405 -1.73 -9.10 -16.35
N THR A 406 -0.78 -9.72 -15.68
CA THR A 406 -0.48 -9.52 -14.26
C THR A 406 1.02 -9.36 -14.04
N GLU A 407 1.36 -8.58 -13.04
CA GLU A 407 2.69 -8.54 -12.45
C GLU A 407 2.94 -9.79 -11.58
N ASP A 408 4.16 -9.97 -11.07
CA ASP A 408 4.51 -11.11 -10.20
C ASP A 408 3.70 -11.11 -8.91
N THR A 409 3.43 -9.92 -8.38
CA THR A 409 2.53 -9.67 -7.27
C THR A 409 1.44 -8.70 -7.72
N TYR A 410 0.18 -9.05 -7.54
CA TYR A 410 -0.94 -8.20 -7.96
C TYR A 410 -2.10 -8.25 -6.97
N ALA A 411 -2.95 -7.23 -6.98
CA ALA A 411 -4.08 -7.11 -6.07
C ALA A 411 -5.42 -7.28 -6.80
N LEU A 412 -6.28 -8.15 -6.28
CA LEU A 412 -7.64 -8.36 -6.78
C LEU A 412 -8.67 -7.68 -5.86
N CYS A 413 -9.63 -6.98 -6.47
CA CYS A 413 -10.69 -6.28 -5.77
C CYS A 413 -11.54 -7.27 -4.96
N ARG A 414 -11.71 -6.98 -3.67
CA ARG A 414 -12.58 -7.72 -2.75
C ARG A 414 -13.89 -6.97 -2.45
N CYS A 415 -13.85 -5.64 -2.50
CA CYS A 415 -14.97 -4.77 -2.12
C CYS A 415 -16.06 -4.61 -3.17
N GLY A 416 -15.82 -5.03 -4.42
CA GLY A 416 -16.76 -4.87 -5.53
C GLY A 416 -16.89 -3.45 -6.09
N ARG A 417 -16.10 -2.47 -5.63
CA ARG A 417 -16.24 -1.05 -6.01
C ARG A 417 -15.10 -0.48 -6.87
N SER A 418 -14.04 -1.24 -7.11
CA SER A 418 -12.90 -0.78 -7.92
C SER A 418 -13.33 -0.33 -9.32
N GLY A 419 -12.77 0.75 -9.85
CA GLY A 419 -12.95 1.16 -11.26
C GLY A 419 -12.20 0.25 -12.24
N THR A 420 -11.21 -0.51 -11.79
CA THR A 420 -10.35 -1.37 -12.62
C THR A 420 -10.55 -2.87 -12.37
N LYS A 421 -11.77 -3.28 -12.01
CA LYS A 421 -12.10 -4.70 -11.74
C LYS A 421 -11.59 -5.59 -12.90
N PRO A 422 -11.01 -6.76 -12.60
CA PRO A 422 -10.99 -7.44 -11.30
C PRO A 422 -9.87 -6.97 -10.37
N PHE A 423 -9.01 -6.04 -10.80
CA PHE A 423 -7.91 -5.52 -10.01
C PHE A 423 -8.39 -4.53 -8.95
N CYS A 424 -7.58 -4.33 -7.91
CA CYS A 424 -7.81 -3.29 -6.92
C CYS A 424 -7.09 -1.99 -7.31
N ASP A 425 -7.77 -0.86 -7.16
CA ASP A 425 -7.29 0.52 -7.38
C ASP A 425 -7.34 1.35 -6.10
N GLY A 426 -7.47 0.72 -4.93
CA GLY A 426 -7.52 1.41 -3.64
C GLY A 426 -8.89 1.94 -3.23
N THR A 427 -9.92 1.90 -4.09
CA THR A 427 -11.27 2.44 -3.78
C THR A 427 -11.89 1.89 -2.49
N HIS A 428 -11.50 0.68 -2.06
CA HIS A 428 -11.99 0.08 -0.81
C HIS A 428 -11.78 0.97 0.43
N ALA A 429 -10.68 1.74 0.48
CA ALA A 429 -10.32 2.55 1.63
C ALA A 429 -11.27 3.75 1.78
N VAL A 430 -11.47 4.52 0.71
CA VAL A 430 -12.41 5.66 0.69
C VAL A 430 -13.87 5.21 0.77
N ALA A 431 -14.17 4.00 0.28
CA ALA A 431 -15.51 3.43 0.35
C ALA A 431 -15.88 2.86 1.73
N GLY A 432 -14.94 2.79 2.67
CA GLY A 432 -15.13 2.19 3.99
C GLY A 432 -15.53 0.71 3.90
N PHE A 433 -14.84 -0.07 3.06
CA PHE A 433 -15.16 -1.49 2.88
C PHE A 433 -14.94 -2.28 4.19
N ASP A 434 -16.01 -2.88 4.71
CA ASP A 434 -15.92 -3.88 5.78
C ASP A 434 -15.60 -5.25 5.18
N GLY A 435 -14.34 -5.65 5.34
CA GLY A 435 -13.78 -6.90 4.90
C GLY A 435 -13.74 -7.98 5.97
N THR A 436 -14.44 -7.81 7.10
CA THR A 436 -14.44 -8.78 8.21
C THR A 436 -14.76 -10.18 7.70
N GLU A 437 -13.86 -11.12 8.00
CA GLU A 437 -13.98 -12.52 7.61
C GLU A 437 -14.92 -13.26 8.57
N SER A 438 -15.84 -14.05 8.01
CA SER A 438 -16.95 -14.69 8.70
C SER A 438 -17.26 -16.11 8.20
N ALA A 439 -16.39 -16.67 7.35
CA ALA A 439 -16.51 -18.04 6.87
C ALA A 439 -16.46 -19.06 8.03
N ASP A 440 -17.23 -20.15 7.90
CA ASP A 440 -17.08 -21.31 8.79
C ASP A 440 -15.74 -22.00 8.49
N LEU A 441 -14.89 -22.10 9.51
CA LEU A 441 -13.52 -22.60 9.38
C LEU A 441 -13.40 -24.10 9.70
N ARG A 442 -14.51 -24.77 10.02
CA ARG A 442 -14.49 -26.22 10.23
C ARG A 442 -14.06 -26.93 8.94
N PRO A 443 -13.24 -27.99 9.02
CA PRO A 443 -12.80 -28.74 7.85
C PRO A 443 -13.97 -29.26 7.00
N TYR A 444 -13.78 -29.34 5.69
CA TYR A 444 -14.80 -29.86 4.76
C TYR A 444 -15.41 -31.19 5.20
N LYS A 445 -14.55 -32.10 5.67
CA LYS A 445 -14.94 -33.45 6.09
C LYS A 445 -15.91 -33.44 7.28
N GLU A 446 -15.89 -32.39 8.09
CA GLU A 446 -16.82 -32.22 9.21
C GLU A 446 -18.15 -31.59 8.79
N LEU A 447 -18.11 -30.69 7.80
CA LEU A 447 -19.29 -30.00 7.27
C LEU A 447 -20.05 -30.82 6.22
N GLN A 448 -19.41 -31.83 5.62
CA GLN A 448 -19.98 -32.53 4.48
C GLN A 448 -21.21 -33.37 4.85
N HIS A 449 -22.22 -33.25 4.00
CA HIS A 449 -23.34 -34.18 3.93
C HIS A 449 -23.03 -35.22 2.86
N VAL A 450 -23.04 -36.50 3.27
CA VAL A 450 -22.75 -37.64 2.39
C VAL A 450 -24.04 -38.26 1.89
N HIS A 451 -24.14 -38.42 0.57
CA HIS A 451 -25.27 -39.02 -0.12
C HIS A 451 -24.79 -40.15 -1.02
N ASP A 452 -25.16 -41.37 -0.67
CA ASP A 452 -24.64 -42.57 -1.34
C ASP A 452 -25.46 -42.98 -2.56
N GLY A 453 -24.74 -43.49 -3.57
CA GLY A 453 -25.27 -44.20 -4.73
C GLY A 453 -24.54 -45.53 -4.94
N VAL A 454 -24.76 -46.19 -6.07
CA VAL A 454 -24.06 -47.41 -6.44
C VAL A 454 -22.74 -47.06 -7.13
N GLY A 455 -21.61 -47.38 -6.49
CA GLY A 455 -20.27 -47.10 -7.02
C GLY A 455 -19.87 -45.63 -7.02
N ILE A 456 -20.59 -44.80 -6.26
CA ILE A 456 -20.31 -43.38 -6.05
C ILE A 456 -20.91 -42.92 -4.73
N SER A 457 -20.24 -42.01 -4.04
CA SER A 457 -20.72 -41.32 -2.84
C SER A 457 -20.53 -39.82 -3.05
N ALA A 458 -21.63 -39.07 -3.16
CA ALA A 458 -21.59 -37.62 -3.35
C ALA A 458 -21.47 -36.92 -1.99
N GLN A 459 -20.52 -35.99 -1.89
CA GLN A 459 -20.24 -35.24 -0.67
C GLN A 459 -20.56 -33.77 -0.92
N ARG A 460 -21.31 -33.14 -0.01
CA ARG A 460 -21.78 -31.77 -0.18
C ARG A 460 -21.58 -30.91 1.06
N VAL A 461 -20.93 -29.76 0.89
CA VAL A 461 -20.91 -28.65 1.87
C VAL A 461 -21.68 -27.48 1.28
N GLY A 462 -22.83 -27.17 1.86
CA GLY A 462 -23.78 -26.18 1.32
C GLY A 462 -23.27 -24.75 1.41
N GLU A 463 -22.48 -24.47 2.45
CA GLU A 463 -21.89 -23.18 2.81
C GLU A 463 -20.91 -22.68 1.74
N LEU A 464 -20.32 -23.60 0.96
CA LEU A 464 -19.44 -23.26 -0.16
C LEU A 464 -20.18 -22.99 -1.47
N CYS A 465 -21.50 -23.16 -1.53
CA CYS A 465 -22.23 -23.10 -2.78
C CYS A 465 -22.37 -21.66 -3.32
N ILE A 466 -21.80 -21.37 -4.49
CA ILE A 466 -22.01 -20.08 -5.18
C ILE A 466 -23.25 -20.04 -6.08
N HIS A 467 -24.07 -21.09 -6.04
CA HIS A 467 -25.29 -21.23 -6.84
C HIS A 467 -25.10 -21.21 -8.38
N ALA A 468 -23.95 -21.70 -8.88
CA ALA A 468 -23.65 -21.81 -10.32
C ALA A 468 -24.57 -22.80 -11.10
N ALA A 469 -25.35 -23.62 -10.38
CA ALA A 469 -26.43 -24.50 -10.88
C ALA A 469 -26.02 -25.72 -11.73
N PHE A 470 -24.73 -26.06 -11.86
CA PHE A 470 -24.30 -27.29 -12.54
C PHE A 470 -24.87 -28.59 -11.93
N CYS A 471 -25.13 -28.60 -10.62
CA CYS A 471 -25.69 -29.76 -9.91
C CYS A 471 -27.19 -30.01 -10.15
N ILE A 472 -27.92 -29.03 -10.69
CA ILE A 472 -29.36 -29.16 -11.00
C ILE A 472 -29.52 -29.77 -12.39
N GLY A 473 -28.78 -29.26 -13.38
CA GLY A 473 -28.72 -29.76 -14.76
C GLY A 473 -30.07 -29.77 -15.51
N ARG A 474 -30.07 -30.30 -16.75
CA ARG A 474 -31.24 -30.32 -17.67
C ARG A 474 -32.35 -31.30 -17.29
N THR A 475 -32.04 -32.35 -16.51
CA THR A 475 -32.94 -33.48 -16.27
C THR A 475 -33.55 -33.45 -14.87
N ARG A 476 -32.72 -33.71 -13.86
CA ARG A 476 -33.05 -33.65 -12.43
C ARG A 476 -31.79 -33.38 -11.60
N PRO A 477 -31.90 -32.86 -10.37
CA PRO A 477 -30.76 -32.60 -9.50
C PRO A 477 -29.95 -33.86 -9.17
N ILE A 478 -28.65 -33.72 -8.86
CA ILE A 478 -27.76 -34.84 -8.45
C ILE A 478 -28.43 -35.71 -7.39
N ALA A 479 -29.02 -35.11 -6.35
CA ALA A 479 -29.69 -35.85 -5.27
C ALA A 479 -30.78 -36.79 -5.80
N GLY A 480 -31.50 -36.39 -6.86
CA GLY A 480 -32.50 -37.23 -7.51
C GLY A 480 -31.92 -38.27 -8.48
N MET A 481 -30.64 -38.18 -8.84
CA MET A 481 -29.95 -39.12 -9.73
C MET A 481 -29.24 -40.25 -8.99
N LEU A 482 -28.88 -40.04 -7.71
CA LEU A 482 -28.02 -40.96 -6.95
C LEU A 482 -28.58 -42.39 -6.87
N ALA A 483 -29.90 -42.55 -6.76
CA ALA A 483 -30.54 -43.87 -6.72
C ALA A 483 -30.32 -44.70 -8.00
N ASP A 484 -30.07 -44.04 -9.13
CA ASP A 484 -29.96 -44.68 -10.45
C ASP A 484 -28.49 -44.79 -10.93
N THR A 485 -27.54 -44.48 -10.05
CA THR A 485 -26.09 -44.53 -10.37
C THR A 485 -25.55 -45.95 -10.55
N GLY A 486 -26.39 -46.99 -10.46
CA GLY A 486 -26.04 -48.32 -10.97
C GLY A 486 -25.78 -48.30 -12.47
N ASP A 487 -26.51 -47.44 -13.20
CA ASP A 487 -26.24 -47.13 -14.60
C ASP A 487 -24.96 -46.28 -14.72
N SER A 488 -24.00 -46.74 -15.53
CA SER A 488 -22.73 -46.06 -15.75
C SER A 488 -22.89 -44.68 -16.39
N ASP A 489 -23.91 -44.47 -17.22
CA ASP A 489 -24.14 -43.19 -17.89
C ASP A 489 -24.68 -42.16 -16.89
N VAL A 490 -25.58 -42.56 -16.01
CA VAL A 490 -26.08 -41.73 -14.90
C VAL A 490 -24.92 -41.38 -13.96
N ARG A 491 -24.09 -42.36 -13.59
CA ARG A 491 -22.94 -42.15 -12.72
C ARG A 491 -21.91 -41.20 -13.33
N SER A 492 -21.56 -41.38 -14.60
CA SER A 492 -20.65 -40.48 -15.33
C SER A 492 -21.23 -39.07 -15.44
N ASN A 493 -22.54 -38.93 -15.62
CA ASN A 493 -23.21 -37.63 -15.64
C ASN A 493 -23.13 -36.92 -14.28
N VAL A 494 -23.32 -37.64 -13.17
CA VAL A 494 -23.15 -37.10 -11.81
C VAL A 494 -21.71 -36.61 -11.60
N MET A 495 -20.71 -37.44 -11.93
CA MET A 495 -19.29 -37.08 -11.81
C MET A 495 -18.98 -35.80 -12.61
N GLY A 496 -19.36 -35.74 -13.89
CA GLY A 496 -19.11 -34.56 -14.72
C GLY A 496 -19.79 -33.28 -14.21
N ARG A 497 -21.01 -33.37 -13.65
CA ARG A 497 -21.67 -32.21 -13.02
C ARG A 497 -20.97 -31.74 -11.76
N ILE A 498 -20.46 -32.67 -10.96
CA ILE A 498 -19.67 -32.35 -9.76
C ILE A 498 -18.35 -31.68 -10.17
N ASP A 499 -17.69 -32.17 -11.21
CA ASP A 499 -16.42 -31.60 -11.71
C ASP A 499 -16.56 -30.16 -12.20
N HIS A 500 -17.75 -29.75 -12.65
CA HIS A 500 -18.05 -28.37 -13.01
C HIS A 500 -18.39 -27.44 -11.83
N CYS A 501 -18.51 -27.96 -10.60
CA CYS A 501 -18.74 -27.14 -9.41
C CYS A 501 -17.48 -26.31 -9.09
N PRO A 502 -17.50 -24.97 -9.24
CA PRO A 502 -16.29 -24.18 -9.09
C PRO A 502 -15.80 -24.12 -7.64
N SER A 503 -16.71 -24.04 -6.68
CA SER A 503 -16.36 -23.92 -5.27
C SER A 503 -15.94 -25.22 -4.59
N GLY A 504 -16.12 -26.37 -5.28
CA GLY A 504 -15.99 -27.68 -4.64
C GLY A 504 -17.05 -27.91 -3.55
N SER A 505 -18.18 -27.18 -3.58
CA SER A 505 -19.34 -27.45 -2.71
C SER A 505 -19.80 -28.90 -2.86
N TYR A 506 -19.73 -29.45 -4.07
CA TYR A 506 -19.83 -30.88 -4.32
C TYR A 506 -18.46 -31.48 -4.63
N SER A 507 -18.23 -32.68 -4.10
CA SER A 507 -17.19 -33.63 -4.51
C SER A 507 -17.77 -35.05 -4.51
N TYR A 508 -17.02 -36.05 -4.98
CA TYR A 508 -17.46 -37.45 -4.93
C TYR A 508 -16.33 -38.39 -4.55
N ALA A 509 -16.67 -39.53 -3.98
CA ALA A 509 -15.77 -40.67 -3.80
C ALA A 509 -16.36 -41.92 -4.46
N LEU A 510 -15.57 -42.97 -4.67
CA LEU A 510 -16.09 -44.25 -5.19
C LEU A 510 -16.82 -45.07 -4.13
N GLU A 511 -16.49 -44.86 -2.86
CA GLU A 511 -17.04 -45.56 -1.72
C GLU A 511 -17.42 -44.58 -0.60
N ARG A 512 -18.34 -44.98 0.26
CA ARG A 512 -18.81 -44.16 1.38
C ARG A 512 -17.65 -43.85 2.33
N GLY A 513 -17.42 -42.57 2.59
CA GLY A 513 -16.35 -42.11 3.49
C GLY A 513 -14.94 -42.21 2.89
N GLY A 514 -14.82 -42.58 1.61
CA GLY A 514 -13.57 -42.48 0.86
C GLY A 514 -13.13 -41.03 0.65
N ASP A 515 -11.87 -40.86 0.27
CA ASP A 515 -11.31 -39.54 0.00
C ASP A 515 -11.96 -38.91 -1.25
N PRO A 516 -12.19 -37.59 -1.23
CA PRO A 516 -12.77 -36.88 -2.37
C PRO A 516 -11.90 -37.04 -3.62
N ILE A 517 -12.53 -37.46 -4.71
CA ILE A 517 -11.99 -37.39 -6.07
C ILE A 517 -12.36 -36.03 -6.64
N GLU A 518 -11.34 -35.36 -7.14
CA GLU A 518 -11.38 -34.01 -7.65
C GLU A 518 -10.64 -33.96 -8.99
N PRO A 519 -11.05 -33.10 -9.93
CA PRO A 519 -10.36 -32.99 -11.22
C PRO A 519 -8.96 -32.43 -11.04
N ASP A 520 -8.02 -32.89 -11.87
CA ASP A 520 -6.68 -32.32 -11.93
C ASP A 520 -6.74 -30.90 -12.51
N LEU A 521 -6.52 -29.90 -11.67
CA LEU A 521 -6.60 -28.49 -12.03
C LEU A 521 -5.24 -27.81 -11.80
N PRO A 522 -4.75 -26.99 -12.76
CA PRO A 522 -3.53 -26.25 -12.56
C PRO A 522 -3.73 -25.14 -11.52
N GLN A 523 -2.64 -24.69 -10.91
CA GLN A 523 -2.65 -23.48 -10.10
C GLN A 523 -2.99 -22.25 -10.95
N ALA A 524 -4.16 -21.67 -10.71
CA ALA A 524 -4.65 -20.48 -11.40
C ALA A 524 -5.80 -19.83 -10.62
N ILE A 525 -6.05 -18.55 -10.93
CA ILE A 525 -7.25 -17.82 -10.54
C ILE A 525 -8.06 -17.51 -11.80
N SER A 526 -9.34 -17.86 -11.79
CA SER A 526 -10.28 -17.50 -12.86
C SER A 526 -11.33 -16.51 -12.35
N VAL A 527 -11.47 -15.37 -13.00
CA VAL A 527 -12.55 -14.42 -12.75
C VAL A 527 -13.80 -14.94 -13.45
N LEU A 528 -14.80 -15.31 -12.66
CA LEU A 528 -16.02 -15.91 -13.18
C LEU A 528 -16.99 -14.83 -13.68
N GLU A 529 -17.56 -15.10 -14.84
CA GLU A 529 -18.72 -14.44 -15.42
C GLU A 529 -19.80 -15.51 -15.66
N GLU A 530 -20.99 -15.26 -15.16
CA GLU A 530 -22.15 -16.13 -15.28
C GLU A 530 -23.06 -15.64 -16.42
N GLU A 531 -24.20 -16.30 -16.59
CA GLU A 531 -25.19 -15.97 -17.61
C GLU A 531 -25.56 -14.48 -17.64
N ASN A 532 -25.84 -13.96 -18.83
CA ASN A 532 -26.22 -12.56 -19.05
C ASN A 532 -25.16 -11.54 -18.60
N GLY A 533 -23.88 -11.92 -18.51
CA GLY A 533 -22.78 -11.02 -18.10
C GLY A 533 -22.73 -10.74 -16.60
N LEU A 534 -23.31 -11.62 -15.78
CA LEU A 534 -23.33 -11.45 -14.32
C LEU A 534 -21.92 -11.71 -13.77
N ALA A 535 -21.35 -10.74 -13.07
CA ALA A 535 -20.04 -10.91 -12.44
C ALA A 535 -20.16 -11.86 -11.22
N SER A 536 -19.27 -12.84 -11.10
CA SER A 536 -19.31 -13.88 -10.07
C SER A 536 -18.04 -13.90 -9.21
N ALA A 537 -17.65 -15.03 -8.63
CA ALA A 537 -16.53 -15.19 -7.72
C ALA A 537 -15.15 -15.17 -8.42
N LEU A 538 -14.09 -15.14 -7.61
CA LEU A 538 -12.74 -15.55 -8.04
C LEU A 538 -12.61 -17.06 -7.79
N TRP A 539 -12.43 -17.84 -8.84
CA TRP A 539 -12.24 -19.29 -8.76
C TRP A 539 -10.76 -19.63 -8.65
N VAL A 540 -10.34 -20.02 -7.46
CA VAL A 540 -8.96 -20.42 -7.12
C VAL A 540 -8.85 -21.93 -7.30
N THR A 541 -7.82 -22.38 -8.03
CA THR A 541 -7.66 -23.79 -8.44
C THR A 541 -6.23 -24.30 -8.23
N GLY A 542 -6.03 -25.61 -8.18
CA GLY A 542 -4.74 -26.27 -8.07
C GLY A 542 -4.07 -26.18 -6.70
N GLY A 543 -4.87 -25.98 -5.63
CA GLY A 543 -4.33 -25.93 -4.27
C GLY A 543 -3.50 -24.69 -3.96
N VAL A 544 -3.79 -23.54 -4.59
CA VAL A 544 -3.18 -22.26 -4.20
C VAL A 544 -3.63 -21.92 -2.77
N PRO A 545 -2.70 -21.80 -1.80
CA PRO A 545 -3.05 -21.47 -0.41
C PRO A 545 -3.64 -20.06 -0.30
N VAL A 546 -4.58 -19.90 0.63
CA VAL A 546 -5.18 -18.61 0.98
C VAL A 546 -4.96 -18.35 2.47
N LEU A 547 -4.28 -17.24 2.78
CA LEU A 547 -4.05 -16.74 4.12
C LEU A 547 -5.11 -15.69 4.45
N ARG A 548 -5.75 -15.85 5.61
CA ARG A 548 -6.74 -14.92 6.17
C ARG A 548 -6.07 -13.62 6.64
N ALA A 549 -6.88 -12.62 6.95
CA ALA A 549 -6.41 -11.33 7.46
C ALA A 549 -5.74 -11.45 8.85
N ASP A 550 -6.07 -12.50 9.61
CA ASP A 550 -5.42 -12.84 10.89
C ASP A 550 -4.09 -13.63 10.72
N GLY A 551 -3.72 -13.95 9.48
CA GLY A 551 -2.50 -14.69 9.12
C GLY A 551 -2.65 -16.22 9.17
N GLN A 552 -3.80 -16.74 9.59
CA GLN A 552 -4.05 -18.19 9.60
C GLN A 552 -4.46 -18.68 8.20
N PRO A 553 -4.09 -19.92 7.83
CA PRO A 553 -4.49 -20.48 6.55
C PRO A 553 -5.98 -20.85 6.54
N LEU A 554 -6.63 -20.66 5.39
CA LEU A 554 -7.84 -21.42 5.05
C LEU A 554 -7.46 -22.86 4.68
N GLU A 555 -8.39 -23.79 4.86
CA GLU A 555 -8.24 -25.17 4.34
C GLU A 555 -7.86 -25.11 2.85
N THR A 556 -6.66 -25.59 2.52
CA THR A 556 -6.20 -25.60 1.13
C THR A 556 -6.89 -26.72 0.39
N ARG A 557 -7.57 -26.38 -0.72
CA ARG A 557 -8.40 -27.30 -1.50
C ARG A 557 -7.98 -27.27 -2.96
N ASN A 558 -8.27 -28.33 -3.70
CA ASN A 558 -8.09 -28.37 -5.16
C ASN A 558 -8.78 -27.18 -5.87
N ARG A 559 -9.94 -26.76 -5.35
CA ARG A 559 -10.69 -25.59 -5.84
C ARG A 559 -11.50 -24.92 -4.72
N MET A 560 -11.62 -23.61 -4.79
CA MET A 560 -12.48 -22.79 -3.93
C MET A 560 -12.86 -21.48 -4.63
N THR A 561 -13.83 -20.76 -4.06
CA THR A 561 -14.32 -19.50 -4.63
C THR A 561 -14.25 -18.38 -3.60
N LEU A 562 -13.51 -17.31 -3.92
CA LEU A 562 -13.40 -16.10 -3.10
C LEU A 562 -14.41 -15.04 -3.54
N CYS A 563 -15.00 -14.35 -2.58
CA CYS A 563 -15.94 -13.25 -2.79
C CYS A 563 -15.20 -12.03 -3.34
N ARG A 564 -15.70 -11.45 -4.43
CA ARG A 564 -15.21 -10.17 -4.98
C ARG A 564 -16.26 -9.08 -5.12
N CYS A 565 -17.49 -9.35 -4.69
CA CYS A 565 -18.57 -8.38 -4.71
C CYS A 565 -18.68 -7.58 -3.40
N GLY A 566 -17.94 -7.95 -2.34
CA GLY A 566 -17.99 -7.31 -1.04
C GLY A 566 -19.18 -7.71 -0.14
N HIS A 567 -20.17 -8.45 -0.64
CA HIS A 567 -21.43 -8.69 0.07
C HIS A 567 -21.66 -10.11 0.60
N SER A 568 -20.72 -11.05 0.40
CA SER A 568 -20.84 -12.40 0.98
C SER A 568 -20.99 -12.33 2.51
N SER A 569 -21.86 -13.18 3.06
CA SER A 569 -21.98 -13.41 4.50
C SER A 569 -20.95 -14.40 5.03
N GLY A 570 -20.21 -15.08 4.16
CA GLY A 570 -19.14 -16.02 4.50
C GLY A 570 -17.76 -15.56 4.01
N LYS A 571 -17.43 -14.26 4.12
CA LYS A 571 -16.13 -13.74 3.63
C LYS A 571 -14.96 -14.49 4.30
N PRO A 572 -13.85 -14.73 3.60
CA PRO A 572 -13.55 -14.30 2.23
C PRO A 572 -14.17 -15.22 1.16
N LEU A 573 -14.86 -16.29 1.53
CA LEU A 573 -15.49 -17.20 0.58
C LEU A 573 -16.74 -16.57 -0.07
N CYS A 574 -17.03 -16.97 -1.30
CA CYS A 574 -18.26 -16.58 -1.99
C CYS A 574 -19.40 -17.52 -1.60
N ASP A 575 -20.56 -16.94 -1.27
CA ASP A 575 -21.81 -17.63 -0.91
C ASP A 575 -22.90 -17.48 -1.99
N GLY A 576 -22.54 -16.95 -3.16
CA GLY A 576 -23.47 -16.68 -4.26
C GLY A 576 -24.29 -15.40 -4.11
N THR A 577 -24.06 -14.57 -3.08
CA THR A 577 -24.78 -13.30 -2.88
C THR A 577 -24.65 -12.34 -4.07
N HIS A 578 -23.58 -12.45 -4.88
CA HIS A 578 -23.41 -11.69 -6.12
C HIS A 578 -24.60 -11.82 -7.08
N ARG A 579 -25.29 -12.97 -7.11
CA ARG A 579 -26.52 -13.16 -7.90
C ARG A 579 -27.68 -12.30 -7.39
N LYS A 580 -27.87 -12.28 -6.08
CA LYS A 580 -28.98 -11.55 -5.42
C LYS A 580 -28.87 -10.04 -5.63
N ILE A 581 -27.64 -9.52 -5.63
CA ILE A 581 -27.36 -8.10 -5.82
C ILE A 581 -27.11 -7.73 -7.28
N ASN A 582 -27.23 -8.68 -8.22
CA ASN A 582 -26.96 -8.48 -9.65
C ASN A 582 -25.58 -7.83 -9.90
N PHE A 583 -24.52 -8.33 -9.25
CA PHE A 583 -23.18 -7.74 -9.32
C PHE A 583 -22.66 -7.67 -10.78
N ARG A 584 -22.16 -6.50 -11.19
CA ARG A 584 -21.59 -6.23 -12.52
C ARG A 584 -20.19 -5.62 -12.40
N GLU A 585 -19.35 -5.82 -13.41
CA GLU A 585 -18.05 -5.16 -13.46
C GLU A 585 -18.13 -3.73 -14.01
N ASP A 586 -18.95 -3.55 -15.04
CA ASP A 586 -19.06 -2.32 -15.83
C ASP A 586 -20.02 -1.27 -15.24
N GLU A 587 -20.70 -1.57 -14.13
CA GLU A 587 -21.44 -0.51 -13.43
C GLU A 587 -20.44 0.44 -12.77
N PRO A 588 -20.44 1.74 -13.15
CA PRO A 588 -19.65 2.71 -12.44
C PRO A 588 -20.09 2.65 -10.99
N GLY A 589 -19.14 2.46 -10.07
CA GLY A 589 -19.42 2.61 -8.65
C GLY A 589 -20.15 3.95 -8.51
N LEU A 590 -21.34 3.94 -7.88
CA LEU A 590 -22.10 5.15 -7.57
C LEU A 590 -21.10 6.23 -7.22
N ALA A 591 -20.99 7.23 -8.11
CA ALA A 591 -20.17 8.39 -7.85
C ALA A 591 -20.62 8.88 -6.48
N THR A 592 -19.74 8.76 -5.50
CA THR A 592 -19.83 9.58 -4.33
C THR A 592 -19.99 10.98 -4.89
N GLY A 593 -21.11 11.64 -4.59
CA GLY A 593 -21.13 13.10 -4.66
C GLY A 593 -19.88 13.63 -3.96
N PRO A 594 -19.41 14.84 -4.30
CA PRO A 594 -18.25 15.42 -3.65
C PRO A 594 -18.35 15.12 -2.16
N VAL A 595 -17.30 14.47 -1.63
CA VAL A 595 -17.16 14.36 -0.19
C VAL A 595 -17.28 15.79 0.28
N ASP A 596 -18.35 16.07 1.01
CA ASP A 596 -18.52 17.29 1.74
C ASP A 596 -17.37 17.28 2.77
N ASP A 597 -16.24 17.84 2.38
CA ASP A 597 -15.20 18.29 3.30
C ASP A 597 -15.89 19.35 4.16
N GLY A 598 -16.57 18.90 5.23
CA GLY A 598 -17.62 19.61 5.94
C GLY A 598 -17.41 21.11 6.14
N ILE A 599 -17.74 21.89 5.12
CA ILE A 599 -17.85 23.34 5.12
C ILE A 599 -19.20 23.65 4.46
N THR A 600 -20.28 23.40 5.19
CA THR A 600 -21.58 24.02 4.89
C THR A 600 -21.85 25.11 5.90
N THR A 601 -21.75 26.35 5.44
CA THR A 601 -22.24 27.55 6.13
C THR A 601 -23.76 27.45 6.28
N GLU A 602 -24.26 27.30 7.51
CA GLU A 602 -25.67 27.52 7.82
C GLU A 602 -25.99 29.01 7.64
N LYS A 603 -26.74 29.33 6.57
CA LYS A 603 -27.41 30.62 6.44
C LYS A 603 -28.62 30.65 7.37
N GLU A 604 -28.51 31.56 8.33
CA GLU A 604 -29.56 32.30 9.03
C GLU A 604 -31.00 31.95 8.63
N ARG A 605 -31.74 31.36 9.57
CA ARG A 605 -33.18 31.57 9.69
C ARG A 605 -33.44 32.53 10.84
N THR A 606 -34.08 33.64 10.49
CA THR A 606 -34.71 34.57 11.41
C THR A 606 -36.07 34.95 10.83
N PRO A 607 -37.10 35.23 11.65
CA PRO A 607 -37.51 34.59 12.90
C PRO A 607 -38.59 33.51 12.68
#